data_AF-A0A3M0YL17-F1
#
_entry.id   AF-A0A3M0YL17-F1
#
_cell.length_a   1.000
_cell.length_b   1.000
_cell.length_c   1.000
_cell.angle_alpha   90.00
_cell.angle_beta   90.00
_cell.angle_gamma   90.00
#
_symmetry.space_group_name_H-M   'P 1'
#
loop_
_entity.id
_entity.type
_entity.pdbx_description
1 polymer ?
#
loop_
_entity_poly.entity_id
_entity_poly.type
_entity_poly.pdbx_seq_one_letter_code
_entity_poly.pdbx_strand_id
1 'polypeptide(L)'
;MTLSDFSLDFSDIGNWPLLAKIIFLLLVAASLLGAGYWFDTRHQLERLEKERHKEVSLKRELEAKWKKGANLEAYREQMKEIQKTFGILLKQLPDKTEVADLLVDISETGLANGLEFYLFKPLPEVKRDFYAELPIQIKVKGDYHKFG
;
A
#
# COMPACT_ATOMS: atom_id res chain seq x y z
N MET A 1 -36.33 74.24 -24.95
CA MET A 1 -36.63 72.89 -24.44
C MET A 1 -35.57 72.56 -23.42
N THR A 2 -35.93 72.68 -22.14
CA THR A 2 -35.02 72.68 -20.99
C THR A 2 -34.69 71.26 -20.56
N LEU A 3 -33.40 71.03 -20.29
CA LEU A 3 -32.80 69.79 -19.82
C LEU A 3 -33.04 69.58 -18.31
N SER A 4 -34.28 69.76 -17.85
CA SER A 4 -34.65 69.76 -16.43
C SER A 4 -35.55 68.58 -16.01
N ASP A 5 -35.95 67.71 -16.93
CA ASP A 5 -36.91 66.60 -16.67
C ASP A 5 -36.27 65.26 -16.28
N PHE A 6 -34.98 65.25 -15.91
CA PHE A 6 -34.28 64.03 -15.50
C PHE A 6 -34.01 63.94 -13.99
N SER A 7 -34.82 64.60 -13.16
CA SER A 7 -34.85 64.29 -11.72
C SER A 7 -35.72 63.05 -11.51
N LEU A 8 -35.15 61.87 -11.75
CA LEU A 8 -35.75 60.59 -11.37
C LEU A 8 -35.78 60.50 -9.83
N ASP A 9 -36.81 61.09 -9.23
CA ASP A 9 -37.09 60.93 -7.80
C ASP A 9 -37.65 59.51 -7.58
N PHE A 10 -36.95 58.71 -6.77
CA PHE A 10 -37.34 57.33 -6.42
C PHE A 10 -38.64 57.28 -5.60
N SER A 11 -39.08 58.42 -5.07
CA SER A 11 -40.30 58.58 -4.28
C SER A 11 -41.57 58.58 -5.15
N ASP A 12 -41.46 58.82 -6.46
CA ASP A 12 -42.58 58.99 -7.41
C ASP A 12 -42.48 58.08 -8.66
N ILE A 13 -42.10 56.81 -8.45
CA ILE A 13 -41.92 55.81 -9.52
C ILE A 13 -43.19 55.60 -10.37
N GLY A 14 -44.36 55.90 -9.80
CA GLY A 14 -45.67 55.83 -10.45
C GLY A 14 -45.92 56.93 -11.49
N ASN A 15 -45.21 58.06 -11.45
CA ASN A 15 -45.41 59.21 -12.34
C ASN A 15 -44.30 59.36 -13.41
N TRP A 16 -43.34 58.43 -13.47
CA TRP A 16 -42.27 58.47 -14.48
C TRP A 16 -42.80 58.39 -15.93
N PRO A 17 -42.12 59.04 -16.89
CA PRO A 17 -42.45 58.94 -18.31
C PRO A 17 -42.40 57.48 -18.77
N LEU A 18 -43.31 57.11 -19.68
CA LEU A 18 -43.55 55.73 -20.11
C LEU A 18 -42.26 55.01 -20.55
N LEU A 19 -41.37 55.71 -21.25
CA LEU A 19 -40.06 55.20 -21.67
C LEU A 19 -39.15 54.82 -20.48
N ALA A 20 -39.07 55.65 -19.45
CA ALA A 20 -38.23 55.38 -18.27
C ALA A 20 -38.74 54.17 -17.49
N LYS A 21 -40.07 54.01 -17.39
CA LYS A 21 -40.68 52.82 -16.78
C LYS A 21 -40.34 51.56 -17.56
N ILE A 22 -40.44 51.57 -18.89
CA ILE A 22 -40.13 50.41 -19.74
C ILE A 22 -38.65 50.02 -19.61
N ILE A 23 -37.75 51.00 -19.64
CA ILE A 23 -36.30 50.75 -19.50
C ILE A 23 -35.99 50.17 -18.12
N PHE A 24 -36.59 50.71 -17.06
CA PHE A 24 -36.40 50.18 -15.70
C PHE A 24 -36.93 48.74 -15.57
N LEU A 25 -38.10 48.46 -16.13
CA LEU A 25 -38.70 47.12 -16.11
C LEU A 25 -37.85 46.11 -16.88
N LEU A 26 -37.30 46.50 -18.04
CA LEU A 26 -36.35 45.69 -18.81
C LEU A 26 -35.05 45.45 -18.04
N LEU A 27 -34.54 46.46 -17.33
CA LEU A 27 -33.31 46.34 -16.55
C LEU A 27 -33.51 45.39 -15.36
N VAL A 28 -34.63 45.49 -14.65
CA VAL A 28 -34.99 44.56 -13.57
C VAL A 28 -35.19 43.14 -14.12
N ALA A 29 -35.88 42.98 -15.25
CA ALA A 29 -36.07 41.67 -15.88
C ALA A 29 -34.74 41.05 -16.34
N ALA A 30 -33.86 41.83 -16.97
CA ALA A 30 -32.54 41.38 -17.37
C ALA A 30 -31.65 41.04 -16.16
N SER A 31 -31.75 41.81 -15.07
CA SER A 31 -31.03 41.55 -13.83
C SER A 31 -31.50 40.25 -13.16
N LEU A 32 -32.81 39.99 -13.12
CA LEU A 32 -33.38 38.73 -12.62
C LEU A 32 -32.93 37.52 -13.46
N LEU A 33 -32.94 37.64 -14.79
CA LEU A 33 -32.48 36.58 -15.69
C LEU A 33 -30.96 36.34 -15.55
N GLY A 34 -30.17 37.40 -15.48
CA GLY A 34 -28.72 37.32 -15.27
C GLY A 34 -28.36 36.70 -13.92
N ALA A 35 -29.05 37.10 -12.86
CA ALA A 35 -28.87 36.55 -11.51
C ALA A 35 -29.27 35.08 -11.45
N GLY A 36 -30.41 34.70 -12.05
CA GLY A 36 -30.86 33.31 -12.13
C GLY A 36 -29.88 32.43 -12.89
N TYR A 37 -29.41 32.88 -14.05
CA TYR A 37 -28.39 32.16 -14.82
C TYR A 37 -27.08 32.00 -14.04
N TRP A 38 -26.61 33.08 -13.40
CA TRP A 38 -25.33 33.06 -12.69
C TRP A 38 -25.37 32.20 -11.42
N PHE A 39 -26.43 32.27 -10.61
CA PHE A 39 -26.54 31.47 -9.39
C PHE A 39 -26.81 29.99 -9.67
N ASP A 40 -27.69 29.67 -10.63
CA ASP A 40 -28.11 28.29 -10.87
C ASP A 40 -27.11 27.52 -11.75
N THR A 41 -26.65 28.13 -12.85
CA THR A 41 -25.82 27.43 -13.85
C THR A 41 -24.41 27.14 -13.33
N ARG A 42 -23.81 28.07 -12.56
CA ARG A 42 -22.48 27.87 -11.97
C ARG A 42 -22.47 26.68 -11.02
N HIS A 43 -23.45 26.60 -10.12
CA HIS A 43 -23.53 25.54 -9.13
C HIS A 43 -23.80 24.17 -9.76
N GLN A 44 -24.63 24.13 -10.81
CA GLN A 44 -24.87 22.90 -11.56
C GLN A 44 -23.62 22.40 -12.30
N LEU A 45 -22.85 23.30 -12.92
CA LEU A 45 -21.60 22.96 -13.60
C LEU A 45 -20.55 22.43 -12.61
N GLU A 46 -20.37 23.07 -11.46
CA GLU A 46 -19.44 22.58 -10.42
C GLU A 46 -19.86 21.22 -9.86
N ARG A 47 -21.16 20.98 -9.67
CA ARG A 47 -21.67 19.67 -9.26
C ARG A 47 -21.40 18.61 -10.32
N LEU A 48 -21.64 18.94 -11.59
CA LEU A 48 -21.38 18.04 -12.71
C LEU A 48 -19.89 17.63 -12.78
N GLU A 49 -18.98 18.59 -12.65
CA GLU A 49 -17.54 18.33 -12.62
C GLU A 49 -17.14 17.44 -11.44
N LYS A 50 -17.63 17.75 -10.24
CA LYS A 50 -17.38 16.93 -9.04
C LYS A 50 -17.85 15.49 -9.22
N GLU A 51 -19.06 15.28 -9.72
CA GLU A 51 -19.60 13.93 -9.96
C GLU A 51 -18.83 13.19 -11.07
N ARG A 52 -18.40 13.89 -12.13
CA ARG A 52 -17.57 13.32 -13.19
C ARG A 52 -16.21 12.86 -12.65
N HIS A 53 -15.57 13.65 -11.80
CA HIS A 53 -14.32 13.27 -11.15
C HIS A 53 -14.50 12.04 -10.24
N LYS A 54 -15.59 11.98 -9.47
CA LYS A 54 -15.93 10.80 -8.68
C LYS A 54 -16.09 9.56 -9.55
N GLU A 55 -16.84 9.65 -10.65
CA GLU A 55 -17.06 8.53 -11.58
C GLU A 55 -15.72 7.98 -12.11
N VAL A 56 -14.82 8.86 -12.57
CA VAL A 56 -13.49 8.45 -13.07
C VAL A 56 -12.67 7.78 -11.97
N SER A 57 -12.70 8.32 -10.74
CA SER A 57 -11.98 7.74 -9.61
C SER A 57 -12.51 6.34 -9.23
N LEU A 58 -13.84 6.17 -9.19
CA LEU A 58 -14.52 4.92 -8.89
C LEU A 58 -14.24 3.85 -9.96
N LYS A 59 -14.27 4.22 -11.24
CA LYS A 59 -13.90 3.30 -12.34
C LYS A 59 -12.46 2.81 -12.21
N ARG A 60 -11.51 3.70 -11.91
CA ARG A 60 -10.10 3.33 -11.68
C ARG A 60 -9.94 2.41 -10.48
N GLU A 61 -10.63 2.68 -9.39
CA GLU A 61 -10.59 1.84 -8.19
C GLU A 61 -11.16 0.45 -8.46
N LEU A 62 -12.25 0.37 -9.22
CA LEU A 62 -12.89 -0.87 -9.61
C LEU A 62 -11.97 -1.69 -10.53
N GLU A 63 -11.35 -1.08 -11.54
CA GLU A 63 -10.35 -1.73 -12.39
C GLU A 63 -9.14 -2.24 -11.59
N ALA A 64 -8.64 -1.46 -10.63
CA ALA A 64 -7.53 -1.86 -9.77
C ALA A 64 -7.90 -3.05 -8.87
N LYS A 65 -9.10 -3.03 -8.28
CA LYS A 65 -9.63 -4.15 -7.47
C LYS A 65 -9.90 -5.39 -8.31
N TRP A 66 -10.44 -5.23 -9.53
CA TRP A 66 -10.66 -6.32 -10.47
C TRP A 66 -9.35 -6.98 -10.89
N LYS A 67 -8.30 -6.21 -11.23
CA LYS A 67 -6.97 -6.77 -11.55
C LYS A 67 -6.37 -7.55 -10.39
N LYS A 68 -6.55 -7.07 -9.15
CA LYS A 68 -6.12 -7.80 -7.94
C LYS A 68 -6.92 -9.09 -7.70
N GLY A 69 -8.22 -9.08 -7.99
CA GLY A 69 -9.10 -10.24 -7.83
C GLY A 69 -8.96 -11.28 -8.94
N ALA A 70 -8.81 -10.86 -10.19
CA ALA A 70 -8.70 -11.74 -11.36
C ALA A 70 -7.44 -12.61 -11.33
N ASN A 71 -6.37 -12.14 -10.67
CA ASN A 71 -5.13 -12.90 -10.52
C ASN A 71 -5.04 -13.66 -9.19
N LEU A 72 -6.09 -13.63 -8.36
CA LEU A 72 -6.10 -14.28 -7.05
C LEU A 72 -6.06 -15.82 -7.18
N GLU A 73 -6.73 -16.36 -8.18
CA GLU A 73 -6.76 -17.80 -8.43
C GLU A 73 -5.40 -18.32 -8.92
N ALA A 74 -4.78 -17.64 -9.89
CA ALA A 74 -3.42 -17.92 -10.33
C ALA A 74 -2.39 -17.77 -9.20
N TYR A 75 -2.52 -16.75 -8.35
CA TYR A 75 -1.63 -16.56 -7.20
C TYR A 75 -1.81 -17.67 -6.14
N ARG A 76 -3.04 -18.17 -5.94
CA ARG A 76 -3.31 -19.33 -5.07
C ARG A 76 -2.71 -20.62 -5.62
N GLU A 77 -2.77 -20.82 -6.94
CA GLU A 77 -2.10 -21.96 -7.59
C GLU A 77 -0.58 -21.89 -7.44
N GLN A 78 0.02 -20.71 -7.69
CA GLN A 78 1.45 -20.48 -7.47
C GLN A 78 1.86 -20.74 -6.02
N MET A 79 1.03 -20.35 -5.04
CA MET A 79 1.31 -20.62 -3.63
C MET A 79 1.29 -22.11 -3.30
N LYS A 80 0.37 -22.90 -3.89
CA LYS A 80 0.37 -24.36 -3.75
C LYS A 80 1.63 -24.99 -4.33
N GLU A 81 2.09 -24.49 -5.48
CA GLU A 81 3.32 -24.97 -6.11
C GLU A 81 4.56 -24.66 -5.27
N ILE A 82 4.65 -23.44 -4.71
CA ILE A 82 5.71 -23.05 -3.77
C ILE A 82 5.70 -23.97 -2.54
N GLN A 83 4.53 -24.25 -1.94
CA GLN A 83 4.43 -25.15 -0.79
C GLN A 83 4.86 -26.59 -1.12
N LYS A 84 4.53 -27.10 -2.32
CA LYS A 84 4.95 -28.42 -2.77
C LYS A 84 6.47 -28.50 -2.92
N THR A 85 7.06 -27.50 -3.58
CA THR A 85 8.52 -27.41 -3.76
C THR A 85 9.23 -27.25 -2.42
N PHE A 86 8.69 -26.42 -1.52
CA PHE A 86 9.21 -26.24 -0.17
C PHE A 86 9.18 -27.54 0.64
N GLY A 87 8.12 -28.34 0.54
CA GLY A 87 8.03 -29.64 1.20
C GLY A 87 9.04 -30.66 0.67
N ILE A 88 9.41 -30.59 -0.62
CA ILE A 88 10.49 -31.41 -1.20
C ILE A 88 11.85 -30.96 -0.66
N LEU A 89 12.08 -29.65 -0.57
CA LEU A 89 13.31 -29.08 -0.02
C LEU A 89 13.47 -29.40 1.48
N LEU A 90 12.40 -29.39 2.26
CA LEU A 90 12.42 -29.83 3.66
C LEU A 90 12.82 -31.30 3.80
N LYS A 91 12.41 -32.17 2.87
CA LYS A 91 12.84 -33.58 2.84
C LYS A 91 14.28 -33.76 2.40
N GLN A 92 14.85 -32.76 1.72
CA GLN A 92 16.26 -32.71 1.33
C GLN A 92 17.14 -32.03 2.39
N LEU A 93 16.56 -31.40 3.42
CA LEU A 93 17.31 -31.05 4.60
C LEU A 93 17.57 -32.35 5.37
N PRO A 94 18.82 -32.84 5.40
CA PRO A 94 19.15 -34.12 6.02
C PRO A 94 18.66 -34.11 7.47
N ASP A 95 17.83 -35.11 7.80
CA ASP A 95 17.41 -35.35 9.16
C ASP A 95 18.66 -35.63 10.00
N LYS A 96 18.69 -35.05 11.21
CA LYS A 96 19.50 -35.24 12.44
C LYS A 96 20.60 -36.32 12.51
N THR A 97 20.56 -37.38 11.70
CA THR A 97 21.52 -38.48 11.61
C THR A 97 22.91 -38.06 11.11
N GLU A 98 23.03 -37.06 10.23
CA GLU A 98 24.36 -36.60 9.76
C GLU A 98 25.20 -35.88 10.85
N VAL A 99 24.54 -35.34 11.88
CA VAL A 99 25.25 -34.73 13.00
C VAL A 99 26.04 -35.79 13.76
N ALA A 100 25.46 -36.98 14.00
CA ALA A 100 26.12 -38.06 14.71
C ALA A 100 27.33 -38.61 13.96
N ASP A 101 27.27 -38.69 12.63
CA ASP A 101 28.39 -39.15 11.79
C ASP A 101 29.54 -38.13 11.80
N LEU A 102 29.24 -36.82 11.73
CA LEU A 102 30.23 -35.75 11.93
C LEU A 102 30.92 -35.82 13.31
N LEU A 103 30.21 -36.29 14.36
CA LEU A 103 30.80 -36.47 15.69
C LEU A 103 31.85 -37.59 15.72
N VAL A 104 31.59 -38.68 14.99
CA VAL A 104 32.52 -39.80 14.88
C VAL A 104 33.74 -39.39 14.07
N ASP A 105 33.54 -38.73 12.92
CA ASP A 105 34.62 -38.30 12.04
C ASP A 105 35.60 -37.32 12.72
N ILE A 106 35.10 -36.36 13.51
CA ILE A 106 35.96 -35.41 14.25
C ILE A 106 36.76 -36.12 15.34
N SER A 107 36.14 -37.07 16.04
CA SER A 107 36.79 -37.83 17.11
C SER A 107 37.89 -38.74 16.55
N GLU A 108 37.60 -39.46 15.46
CA GLU A 108 38.57 -40.33 14.77
C GLU A 108 39.72 -39.54 14.16
N THR A 109 39.43 -38.39 13.51
CA THR A 109 40.46 -37.52 12.94
C THR A 109 41.36 -36.90 14.00
N GLY A 110 40.80 -36.49 15.15
CA GLY A 110 41.62 -35.95 16.24
C GLY A 110 42.46 -37.02 16.94
N LEU A 111 41.93 -38.23 17.13
CA LEU A 111 42.71 -39.38 17.62
C LEU A 111 43.86 -39.75 16.66
N ALA A 112 43.60 -39.76 15.35
CA ALA A 112 44.62 -40.03 14.33
C ALA A 112 45.76 -38.98 14.33
N ASN A 113 45.46 -37.74 14.74
CA ASN A 113 46.46 -36.68 14.90
C ASN A 113 47.18 -36.71 16.27
N GLY A 114 46.83 -37.64 17.16
CA GLY A 114 47.43 -37.77 18.50
C GLY A 114 46.82 -36.80 19.53
N LEU A 115 45.62 -36.28 19.28
CA LEU A 115 44.86 -35.49 20.24
C LEU A 115 44.02 -36.40 21.14
N GLU A 116 44.13 -36.22 22.45
CA GLU A 116 43.29 -36.90 23.42
C GLU A 116 42.07 -36.03 23.76
N PHE A 117 40.86 -36.54 23.51
CA PHE A 117 39.61 -35.87 23.88
C PHE A 117 39.22 -36.20 25.33
N TYR A 118 39.08 -35.17 26.16
CA TYR A 118 38.73 -35.30 27.59
C TYR A 118 37.25 -35.00 27.88
N LEU A 119 36.64 -34.13 27.09
CA LEU A 119 35.24 -33.77 27.25
C LEU A 119 34.65 -33.47 25.89
N PHE A 120 33.57 -34.16 25.57
CA PHE A 120 32.71 -33.84 24.45
C PHE A 120 31.29 -33.74 24.97
N LYS A 121 30.76 -32.52 25.08
CA LYS A 121 29.45 -32.28 25.69
C LYS A 121 28.58 -31.40 24.78
N PRO A 122 27.56 -32.00 24.14
CA PRO A 122 26.49 -31.23 23.48
C PRO A 122 25.74 -30.38 24.51
N LEU A 123 25.49 -29.12 24.18
CA LEU A 123 24.69 -28.19 24.96
C LEU A 123 23.25 -28.14 24.40
N PRO A 124 22.28 -27.60 25.16
CA PRO A 124 20.91 -27.47 24.69
C PRO A 124 20.81 -26.67 23.39
N GLU A 125 19.91 -27.13 22.51
CA GLU A 125 19.63 -26.52 21.22
C GLU A 125 19.05 -25.10 21.39
N VAL A 126 19.62 -24.13 20.67
CA VAL A 126 19.17 -22.74 20.65
C VAL A 126 18.39 -22.50 19.38
N LYS A 127 17.06 -22.37 19.51
CA LYS A 127 16.16 -22.11 18.38
C LYS A 127 16.27 -20.65 17.93
N ARG A 128 16.44 -20.46 16.62
CA ARG A 128 16.35 -19.17 15.91
C ARG A 128 15.13 -19.20 14.98
N ASP A 129 14.86 -18.09 14.31
CA ASP A 129 13.64 -17.92 13.51
C ASP A 129 13.50 -18.93 12.35
N PHE A 130 14.63 -19.39 11.78
CA PHE A 130 14.64 -20.28 10.62
C PHE A 130 15.60 -21.48 10.74
N TYR A 131 16.34 -21.58 11.85
CA TYR A 131 17.32 -22.65 12.09
C TYR A 131 17.51 -22.87 13.59
N ALA A 132 18.22 -23.92 13.96
CA ALA A 132 18.58 -24.17 15.34
C ALA A 132 20.06 -24.47 15.46
N GLU A 133 20.69 -23.88 16.46
CA GLU A 133 22.11 -24.06 16.78
C GLU A 133 22.23 -25.16 17.85
N LEU A 134 23.10 -26.15 17.65
CA LEU A 134 23.46 -27.14 18.68
C LEU A 134 24.91 -26.87 19.13
N PRO A 135 25.14 -26.09 20.20
CA PRO A 135 26.49 -25.76 20.63
C PRO A 135 27.18 -26.98 21.23
N ILE A 136 28.47 -27.15 20.98
CA ILE A 136 29.25 -28.30 21.45
C ILE A 136 30.46 -27.79 22.24
N GLN A 137 30.62 -28.26 23.48
CA GLN A 137 31.80 -27.99 24.27
C GLN A 137 32.81 -29.13 24.13
N ILE A 138 34.02 -28.79 23.68
CA ILE A 138 35.12 -29.75 23.47
C ILE A 138 36.30 -29.37 24.39
N LYS A 139 36.87 -30.37 25.08
CA LYS A 139 38.19 -30.27 25.72
C LYS A 139 39.11 -31.34 25.16
N VAL A 140 40.26 -30.91 24.67
CA VAL A 140 41.27 -31.72 24.01
C VAL A 140 42.65 -31.39 24.57
N LYS A 141 43.53 -32.38 24.62
CA LYS A 141 44.92 -32.24 25.02
C LYS A 141 45.80 -32.81 23.92
N GLY A 142 46.89 -32.11 23.62
CA GLY A 142 47.88 -32.56 22.65
C GLY A 142 49.02 -31.56 22.54
N ASP A 143 50.00 -31.88 21.71
CA ASP A 143 51.10 -30.97 21.41
C ASP A 143 50.63 -29.85 20.46
N TYR A 144 51.23 -28.66 20.59
CA TYR A 144 50.85 -27.47 19.81
C TYR A 144 50.79 -27.72 18.29
N HIS A 145 51.71 -28.54 17.75
CA HIS A 145 51.77 -28.88 16.33
C HIS A 145 50.65 -29.83 15.86
N LYS A 146 49.84 -30.38 16.77
CA LYS A 146 48.71 -31.26 16.46
C LYS A 146 47.38 -30.51 16.37
N PHE A 147 47.36 -29.24 16.75
CA PHE A 147 46.18 -28.36 16.71
C PHE A 147 46.08 -27.54 15.41
N GLY A 148 47.04 -27.64 14.48
CA GLY A 148 47.13 -26.83 13.27
C GLY A 148 47.56 -27.61 12.05
#